data_AF-A0A4S2LVK7-F1
#
_entry.id   AF-A0A4S2LVK7-F1
#
_cell.length_a   1.000
_cell.length_b   1.000
_cell.length_c   1.000
_cell.angle_alpha   90.00
_cell.angle_beta   90.00
_cell.angle_gamma   90.00
#
_symmetry.space_group_name_H-M   'P 1'
#
loop_
_entity.id
_entity.type
_entity.pdbx_description
1 polymer ?
#
loop_
_entity_poly.entity_id
_entity_poly.type
_entity_poly.pdbx_seq_one_letter_code
_entity_poly.pdbx_strand_id
1 'polypeptide(L)'
;MSFQRTVSLNHIVYCFPMLLELAVQFGPAISANHLRNLLDKERDIKCIEINESEDRLVVDSTLPVSTLLNLIRSQGFPTLFRGASSDADGMKACDFGSGVAVLSEGGKVCGVCRLFQPSDEVLLVDASADGLFPEHRISMAIHSFGDISNDATSCGEILPTTEGTAQLGTVQADSDGHASWLVENTTLKLWNLIGRSVVLHDLTTCSSLCTS
;
A
#
# COMPACT_ATOMS: atom_id res chain seq x y z
N MET A 1 -4.85 -19.03 38.94
CA MET A 1 -4.57 -19.67 37.63
C MET A 1 -4.03 -18.59 36.71
N SER A 2 -2.70 -18.52 36.56
CA SER A 2 -2.05 -17.58 35.65
C SER A 2 -2.15 -18.14 34.23
N PHE A 3 -2.86 -17.43 33.36
CA PHE A 3 -2.86 -17.75 31.94
C PHE A 3 -1.66 -17.03 31.31
N GLN A 4 -0.57 -17.77 31.13
CA GLN A 4 0.53 -17.34 30.26
C GLN A 4 -0.01 -17.31 28.82
N ARG A 5 0.00 -16.14 28.16
CA ARG A 5 -0.19 -16.06 26.71
C ARG A 5 1.16 -16.09 26.03
N THR A 6 1.35 -17.12 25.23
CA THR A 6 2.45 -17.34 24.29
C THR A 6 2.49 -16.26 23.21
N VAL A 7 3.69 -15.86 22.85
CA VAL A 7 4.06 -14.79 21.89
C VAL A 7 3.79 -15.22 20.44
N SER A 8 3.34 -14.29 19.58
CA SER A 8 3.49 -14.35 18.11
C SER A 8 3.90 -12.97 17.58
N LEU A 9 4.71 -13.00 16.53
CA LEU A 9 5.63 -11.99 16.00
C LEU A 9 5.02 -10.68 15.47
N ASN A 10 5.81 -9.60 15.61
CA ASN A 10 5.92 -8.41 14.75
C ASN A 10 4.64 -7.58 14.48
N HIS A 11 4.07 -6.98 15.53
CA HIS A 11 3.32 -5.74 15.33
C HIS A 11 4.30 -4.57 15.36
N ILE A 12 4.50 -3.91 14.22
CA ILE A 12 5.06 -2.57 14.20
C ILE A 12 4.01 -1.67 14.88
N VAL A 13 4.31 -1.28 16.11
CA VAL A 13 3.44 -0.38 16.86
C VAL A 13 3.80 1.04 16.46
N TYR A 14 2.99 1.64 15.59
CA TYR A 14 2.96 3.10 15.46
C TYR A 14 2.36 3.64 16.76
N CYS A 15 3.19 4.03 17.72
CA CYS A 15 2.72 4.55 19.01
C CYS A 15 2.35 6.03 18.95
N PHE A 16 2.12 6.59 17.76
CA PHE A 16 1.79 7.99 17.56
C PHE A 16 0.54 8.11 16.67
N PRO A 17 -0.40 8.99 17.02
CA PRO A 17 -1.55 9.28 16.17
C PRO A 17 -1.07 9.83 14.83
N MET A 18 -1.63 9.30 13.74
CA MET A 18 -1.38 9.78 12.39
C MET A 18 -2.63 10.38 11.77
N LEU A 19 -2.49 11.59 11.22
CA LEU A 19 -3.51 12.21 10.40
C LEU A 19 -3.33 11.74 8.96
N LEU A 20 -4.22 10.87 8.50
CA LEU A 20 -4.14 10.16 7.23
C LEU A 20 -5.23 10.65 6.28
N GLU A 21 -4.86 10.88 5.02
CA GLU A 21 -5.78 11.08 3.91
C GLU A 21 -5.86 9.79 3.08
N LEU A 22 -7.08 9.30 2.91
CA LEU A 22 -7.40 8.10 2.14
C LEU A 22 -8.36 8.47 0.99
N ALA A 23 -8.15 7.84 -0.16
CA ALA A 23 -9.14 7.80 -1.24
C ALA A 23 -10.15 6.72 -0.89
N VAL A 24 -11.44 7.02 -0.82
CA VAL A 24 -12.49 6.00 -0.62
C VAL A 24 -13.50 6.15 -1.74
N GLN A 25 -13.70 5.09 -2.53
CA GLN A 25 -14.66 5.11 -3.61
C GLN A 25 -16.08 4.94 -3.05
N PHE A 26 -16.93 5.94 -3.26
CA PHE A 26 -18.35 5.88 -2.88
C PHE A 26 -19.23 5.39 -4.04
N GLY A 27 -20.44 4.94 -3.71
CA GLY A 27 -21.39 4.44 -4.69
C GLY A 27 -22.80 4.31 -4.12
N PRO A 28 -23.80 3.87 -4.90
CA PRO A 28 -25.20 3.85 -4.47
C PRO A 28 -25.47 3.06 -3.19
N ALA A 29 -24.66 2.03 -2.91
CA ALA A 29 -24.74 1.20 -1.70
C ALA A 29 -23.70 1.57 -0.61
N ILE A 30 -22.78 2.48 -0.93
CA ILE A 30 -21.57 2.78 -0.15
C ILE A 30 -21.55 4.29 0.09
N SER A 31 -22.11 4.75 1.21
CA SER A 31 -22.23 6.17 1.57
C SER A 31 -21.30 6.58 2.70
N ALA A 32 -21.02 7.89 2.82
CA ALA A 32 -20.23 8.48 3.89
C ALA A 32 -20.85 8.24 5.26
N ASN A 33 -22.19 8.22 5.38
CA ASN A 33 -22.86 7.92 6.65
C ASN A 33 -22.59 6.49 7.10
N HIS A 34 -22.59 5.53 6.16
CA HIS A 34 -22.27 4.15 6.47
C HIS A 34 -20.81 4.02 6.92
N LEU A 35 -19.88 4.69 6.21
CA LEU A 35 -18.47 4.72 6.57
C LEU A 35 -18.24 5.37 7.95
N ARG A 36 -18.87 6.51 8.23
CA ARG A 36 -18.75 7.18 9.54
C ARG A 36 -19.25 6.29 10.66
N ASN A 37 -20.42 5.67 10.51
CA ASN A 37 -20.96 4.73 11.50
C ASN A 37 -20.07 3.50 11.74
N LEU A 38 -19.30 3.08 10.73
CA LEU A 38 -18.30 2.04 10.88
C LEU A 38 -17.12 2.56 11.71
N LEU A 39 -16.54 3.69 11.32
CA LEU A 39 -15.34 4.25 11.97
C LEU A 39 -15.61 4.66 13.43
N ASP A 40 -16.80 5.18 13.75
CA ASP A 40 -17.17 5.61 15.10
C ASP A 40 -17.24 4.45 16.11
N LYS A 41 -17.26 3.19 15.65
CA LYS A 41 -17.21 2.00 16.52
C LYS A 41 -15.78 1.65 16.94
N GLU A 42 -14.79 2.16 16.22
CA GLU A 42 -13.38 1.87 16.45
C GLU A 42 -12.76 2.93 17.37
N ARG A 43 -12.26 2.52 18.53
CA ARG A 43 -11.73 3.46 19.54
C ARG A 43 -10.43 4.14 19.11
N ASP A 44 -9.68 3.47 18.23
CA ASP A 44 -8.36 3.89 17.76
C ASP A 44 -8.42 4.73 16.48
N ILE A 45 -9.64 5.05 16.00
CA ILE A 45 -9.88 5.84 14.80
C ILE A 45 -10.80 7.01 15.15
N LYS A 46 -10.40 8.21 14.77
CA LYS A 46 -11.22 9.42 14.84
C LYS A 46 -11.44 9.96 13.43
N CYS A 47 -12.69 9.92 12.97
CA CYS A 47 -13.06 10.42 11.65
C CYS A 47 -13.13 11.96 11.63
N ILE A 48 -12.16 12.60 10.97
CA ILE A 48 -12.04 14.06 10.88
C ILE A 48 -12.95 14.61 9.77
N GLU A 49 -12.90 14.02 8.59
CA GLU A 49 -13.66 14.48 7.42
C GLU A 49 -14.03 13.30 6.51
N ILE A 50 -15.23 13.35 5.92
CA ILE A 50 -15.60 12.50 4.79
C ILE A 50 -16.24 13.38 3.72
N ASN A 51 -15.73 13.31 2.50
CA ASN A 51 -16.24 14.03 1.34
C ASN A 51 -16.49 13.05 0.18
N GLU A 52 -17.75 12.73 -0.07
CA GLU A 52 -18.14 11.80 -1.14
C GLU A 52 -17.82 12.35 -2.54
N SER A 53 -17.92 13.67 -2.73
CA SER A 53 -17.70 14.28 -4.06
C SER A 53 -16.24 14.24 -4.51
N GLU A 54 -15.31 14.07 -3.56
CA GLU A 54 -13.86 14.00 -3.81
C GLU A 54 -13.28 12.60 -3.54
N ASP A 55 -14.14 11.63 -3.24
CA ASP A 55 -13.76 10.29 -2.77
C ASP A 55 -12.69 10.38 -1.66
N ARG A 56 -12.91 11.27 -0.68
CA ARG A 56 -11.91 11.66 0.33
C ARG A 56 -12.35 11.32 1.75
N LEU A 57 -11.45 10.67 2.49
CA LEU A 57 -11.59 10.39 3.92
C LEU A 57 -10.34 10.91 4.63
N VAL A 58 -10.53 11.70 5.70
CA VAL A 58 -9.46 12.13 6.60
C VAL A 58 -9.71 11.55 7.98
N VAL A 59 -8.74 10.79 8.51
CA VAL A 59 -8.83 10.17 9.83
C VAL A 59 -7.58 10.47 10.64
N ASP A 60 -7.78 10.62 11.94
CA ASP A 60 -6.73 10.61 12.94
C ASP A 60 -6.75 9.22 13.60
N SER A 61 -5.68 8.44 13.47
CA SER A 61 -5.67 7.02 13.84
C SER A 61 -4.35 6.62 14.49
N THR A 62 -4.42 5.77 15.51
CA THR A 62 -3.26 5.10 16.13
C THR A 62 -3.04 3.70 15.57
N LEU A 63 -3.94 3.20 14.72
CA LEU A 63 -3.75 1.93 14.02
C LEU A 63 -2.63 2.03 12.98
N PRO A 64 -1.89 0.92 12.72
CA PRO A 64 -1.06 0.80 11.54
C PRO A 64 -1.86 1.11 10.27
N VAL A 65 -1.25 1.81 9.32
CA VAL A 65 -1.94 2.22 8.07
C VAL A 65 -2.50 1.00 7.34
N SER A 66 -1.75 -0.13 7.33
CA SER A 66 -2.22 -1.35 6.69
C SER A 66 -3.49 -1.91 7.36
N THR A 67 -3.53 -1.92 8.70
CA THR A 67 -4.69 -2.36 9.50
C THR A 67 -5.91 -1.49 9.22
N LEU A 68 -5.73 -0.17 9.19
CA LEU A 68 -6.80 0.78 8.89
C LEU A 68 -7.38 0.57 7.48
N LEU A 69 -6.51 0.47 6.46
CA LEU A 69 -6.93 0.22 5.08
C LEU A 69 -7.68 -1.11 4.95
N ASN A 70 -7.16 -2.18 5.56
CA ASN A 70 -7.81 -3.49 5.56
C ASN A 70 -9.16 -3.47 6.27
N LEU A 71 -9.27 -2.75 7.40
CA LEU A 71 -10.53 -2.58 8.12
C LEU A 71 -11.58 -1.96 7.20
N ILE A 72 -11.26 -0.84 6.55
CA ILE A 72 -12.20 -0.15 5.67
C ILE A 72 -12.56 -1.01 4.44
N ARG A 73 -11.56 -1.60 3.77
CA ARG A 73 -11.74 -2.46 2.60
C ARG A 73 -12.60 -3.69 2.91
N SER A 74 -12.40 -4.32 4.07
CA SER A 74 -13.17 -5.52 4.50
C SER A 74 -14.67 -5.25 4.67
N GLN A 75 -15.05 -3.99 4.84
CA GLN A 75 -16.45 -3.57 4.97
C GLN A 75 -17.06 -3.18 3.62
N GLY A 76 -16.35 -3.45 2.52
CA GLY A 76 -16.83 -3.21 1.16
C GLY A 76 -16.58 -1.79 0.66
N PHE A 77 -15.66 -1.03 1.27
CA PHE A 77 -15.27 0.30 0.82
C PHE A 77 -13.90 0.22 0.11
N PRO A 78 -13.85 0.22 -1.24
CA PRO A 78 -12.58 0.30 -1.95
C PRO A 78 -11.84 1.56 -1.51
N THR A 79 -10.64 1.38 -0.96
CA THR A 79 -9.90 2.45 -0.30
C THR A 79 -8.44 2.40 -0.68
N LEU A 80 -7.81 3.54 -0.92
CA LEU A 80 -6.38 3.66 -1.24
C LEU A 80 -5.74 4.70 -0.32
N PHE A 81 -4.46 4.53 -0.01
CA PHE A 81 -3.69 5.55 0.68
C PHE A 81 -3.41 6.75 -0.24
N ARG A 82 -3.59 7.99 0.22
CA ARG A 82 -3.21 9.21 -0.51
C ARG A 82 -2.04 9.95 0.14
N GLY A 83 -2.07 10.12 1.45
CA GLY A 83 -1.06 10.91 2.15
C GLY A 83 -1.25 10.92 3.65
N ALA A 84 -0.31 11.57 4.34
CA ALA A 84 -0.40 11.86 5.77
C ALA A 84 0.06 13.29 6.03
N SER A 85 -0.44 13.88 7.11
CA SER A 85 0.01 15.19 7.59
C SER A 85 0.80 15.04 8.89
N SER A 86 1.80 15.90 9.05
CA SER A 86 2.58 16.08 10.28
C SER A 86 1.83 16.82 11.39
N ASP A 87 0.61 17.29 11.12
CA ASP A 87 -0.15 18.13 12.04
C ASP A 87 -0.77 17.38 13.22
N ALA A 88 -0.73 16.03 13.23
CA ALA A 88 -1.08 15.26 14.41
C ALA A 88 -0.11 15.54 15.56
N ASP A 89 -0.65 15.69 16.78
CA ASP A 89 0.15 15.88 18.01
C ASP A 89 0.93 14.59 18.32
N GLY A 90 2.07 14.43 17.65
CA GLY A 90 2.94 13.25 17.68
C GLY A 90 3.90 13.17 16.49
N MET A 91 3.63 13.88 15.39
CA MET A 91 4.39 13.78 14.12
C MET A 91 5.20 15.04 13.76
N LYS A 92 5.22 16.05 14.64
CA LYS A 92 5.95 17.33 14.48
C LYS A 92 7.48 17.14 14.59
N ALA A 93 8.08 16.36 13.69
CA ALA A 93 9.54 16.22 13.44
C ALA A 93 9.89 15.10 12.43
N CYS A 94 8.91 14.36 11.90
CA CYS A 94 9.19 13.22 11.03
C CYS A 94 9.35 13.68 9.57
N ASP A 95 10.42 13.26 8.90
CA ASP A 95 10.60 13.45 7.46
C ASP A 95 9.76 12.41 6.72
N PHE A 96 8.62 12.83 6.19
CA PHE A 96 7.74 11.97 5.41
C PHE A 96 8.23 11.84 3.97
N GLY A 97 8.37 10.61 3.52
CA GLY A 97 8.62 10.29 2.12
C GLY A 97 7.33 9.82 1.44
N SER A 98 7.05 10.32 0.24
CA SER A 98 6.01 9.74 -0.62
C SER A 98 6.51 9.59 -2.06
N GLY A 99 6.08 8.53 -2.73
CA GLY A 99 6.41 8.22 -4.11
C GLY A 99 5.28 7.48 -4.80
N VAL A 100 5.18 7.66 -6.12
CA VAL A 100 4.19 6.96 -6.95
C VAL A 100 4.89 6.38 -8.16
N ALA A 101 4.58 5.12 -8.45
CA ALA A 101 5.03 4.34 -9.58
C ALA A 101 3.79 3.97 -10.41
N VAL A 102 3.73 4.40 -11.67
CA VAL A 102 2.64 4.01 -12.59
C VAL A 102 3.06 2.73 -13.29
N LEU A 103 2.30 1.65 -13.07
CA LEU A 103 2.59 0.36 -13.67
C LEU A 103 2.01 0.33 -15.09
N SER A 104 2.82 -0.08 -16.05
CA SER A 104 2.42 -0.17 -17.45
C SER A 104 3.00 -1.39 -18.17
N GLU A 105 2.27 -1.87 -19.16
CA GLU A 105 2.67 -2.95 -20.07
C GLU A 105 2.44 -2.48 -21.51
N GLY A 106 3.49 -2.49 -22.34
CA GLY A 106 3.38 -2.04 -23.74
C GLY A 106 2.85 -0.61 -23.89
N GLY A 107 3.19 0.28 -22.94
CA GLY A 107 2.73 1.67 -22.91
C GLY A 107 1.29 1.89 -22.43
N LYS A 108 0.57 0.84 -22.00
CA LYS A 108 -0.75 0.96 -21.39
C LYS A 108 -0.64 0.87 -19.88
N VAL A 109 -1.27 1.80 -19.18
CA VAL A 109 -1.34 1.76 -17.71
C VAL A 109 -2.17 0.55 -17.29
N CYS A 110 -1.56 -0.34 -16.52
CA CYS A 110 -2.18 -1.51 -15.93
C CYS A 110 -2.36 -1.37 -14.41
N GLY A 111 -1.75 -0.36 -13.78
CA GLY A 111 -1.85 -0.22 -12.32
C GLY A 111 -1.09 0.97 -11.74
N VAL A 112 -1.08 1.04 -10.42
CA VAL A 112 -0.37 2.06 -9.65
C VAL A 112 0.20 1.46 -8.38
N CYS A 113 1.41 1.85 -8.02
CA CYS A 113 2.08 1.52 -6.77
C CYS A 113 2.41 2.82 -6.02
N ARG A 114 1.92 2.94 -4.79
CA ARG A 114 2.18 4.08 -3.91
C ARG A 114 3.11 3.64 -2.81
N LEU A 115 4.18 4.41 -2.61
CA LEU A 115 5.15 4.19 -1.55
C LEU A 115 5.04 5.34 -0.57
N PHE A 116 4.93 5.02 0.70
CA PHE A 116 4.82 6.02 1.75
C PHE A 116 5.68 5.63 2.94
N GLN A 117 6.51 6.54 3.40
CA GLN A 117 7.38 6.33 4.54
C GLN A 117 6.92 7.24 5.70
N PRO A 118 6.03 6.75 6.58
CA PRO A 118 5.56 7.48 7.76
C PRO A 118 6.64 7.71 8.82
N SER A 119 7.70 6.93 8.80
CA SER A 119 8.83 7.06 9.72
C SER A 119 10.06 6.44 9.10
N ASP A 120 11.22 6.69 9.69
CA ASP A 120 12.44 6.02 9.26
C ASP A 120 12.39 4.50 9.39
N GLU A 121 11.40 3.93 10.09
CA GLU A 121 11.35 2.49 10.38
C GLU A 121 10.48 1.70 9.41
N VAL A 122 9.53 2.33 8.71
CA VAL A 122 8.57 1.60 7.87
C VAL A 122 8.31 2.29 6.56
N LEU A 123 8.40 1.51 5.49
CA LEU A 123 7.89 1.82 4.18
C LEU A 123 6.57 1.06 3.96
N LEU A 124 5.48 1.80 3.81
CA LEU A 124 4.21 1.28 3.33
C LEU A 124 4.23 1.25 1.80
N VAL A 125 3.80 0.13 1.24
CA VAL A 125 3.52 -0.02 -0.19
C VAL A 125 2.06 -0.39 -0.38
N ASP A 126 1.31 0.44 -1.10
CA ASP A 126 -0.08 0.21 -1.47
C ASP A 126 -0.19 0.23 -3.00
N ALA A 127 -0.43 -0.93 -3.59
CA ALA A 127 -0.43 -1.09 -5.04
C ALA A 127 -1.66 -1.85 -5.53
N SER A 128 -2.08 -1.56 -6.76
CA SER A 128 -3.11 -2.31 -7.46
C SER A 128 -2.79 -2.39 -8.94
N ALA A 129 -3.19 -3.50 -9.56
CA ALA A 129 -3.10 -3.70 -11.00
C ALA A 129 -4.34 -4.43 -11.53
N ASP A 130 -4.72 -4.10 -12.75
CA ASP A 130 -5.87 -4.61 -13.50
C ASP A 130 -5.40 -5.20 -14.83
N GLY A 131 -6.26 -6.00 -15.46
CA GLY A 131 -5.96 -6.63 -16.75
C GLY A 131 -4.95 -7.77 -16.67
N LEU A 132 -4.72 -8.30 -15.46
CA LEU A 132 -3.90 -9.48 -15.23
C LEU A 132 -4.65 -10.73 -15.66
N PHE A 133 -3.91 -11.83 -15.90
CA PHE A 133 -4.53 -13.12 -16.13
C PHE A 133 -5.22 -13.62 -14.84
N PRO A 134 -6.52 -13.94 -14.87
CA PRO A 134 -7.25 -14.41 -13.69
C PRO A 134 -6.61 -15.63 -13.05
N GLU A 135 -6.65 -15.71 -11.73
CA GLU A 135 -6.11 -16.81 -10.90
C GLU A 135 -4.58 -16.99 -10.96
N HIS A 136 -3.85 -16.19 -11.74
CA HIS A 136 -2.38 -16.26 -11.79
C HIS A 136 -1.74 -15.70 -10.52
N ARG A 137 -0.59 -16.27 -10.13
CA ARG A 137 0.18 -15.79 -8.97
C ARG A 137 1.16 -14.72 -9.40
N ILE A 138 0.94 -13.50 -8.95
CA ILE A 138 1.71 -12.32 -9.36
C ILE A 138 2.57 -11.85 -8.19
N SER A 139 3.87 -11.73 -8.41
CA SER A 139 4.86 -11.23 -7.46
C SER A 139 5.26 -9.80 -7.81
N MET A 140 5.26 -8.90 -6.83
CA MET A 140 5.75 -7.54 -7.01
C MET A 140 7.17 -7.43 -6.47
N ALA A 141 8.07 -6.75 -7.18
CA ALA A 141 9.43 -6.51 -6.72
C ALA A 141 9.95 -5.15 -7.19
N ILE A 142 10.90 -4.59 -6.44
CA ILE A 142 11.66 -3.41 -6.85
C ILE A 142 12.93 -3.88 -7.54
N HIS A 143 13.21 -3.34 -8.72
CA HIS A 143 14.38 -3.65 -9.53
C HIS A 143 15.46 -2.58 -9.42
N SER A 144 16.67 -2.93 -9.83
CA SER A 144 17.86 -2.11 -9.62
C SER A 144 17.85 -0.81 -10.43
N PHE A 145 17.26 -0.81 -11.63
CA PHE A 145 17.26 0.32 -12.55
C PHE A 145 15.84 0.78 -12.87
N GLY A 146 15.62 2.09 -12.96
CA GLY A 146 14.39 2.68 -13.53
C GLY A 146 14.44 2.85 -15.05
N ASP A 147 15.16 1.96 -15.75
CA ASP A 147 15.24 1.99 -17.22
C ASP A 147 14.09 1.17 -17.81
N ILE A 148 13.07 1.86 -18.30
CA ILE A 148 11.87 1.28 -18.94
C ILE A 148 11.95 1.28 -20.47
N SER A 149 13.14 1.49 -21.06
CA SER A 149 13.32 1.54 -22.52
C SER A 149 12.94 0.25 -23.25
N ASN A 150 12.97 -0.88 -22.54
CA ASN A 150 12.55 -2.20 -23.03
C ASN A 150 11.77 -2.96 -21.94
N ASP A 151 10.80 -2.25 -21.33
CA ASP A 151 9.96 -2.75 -20.24
C ASP A 151 10.80 -3.41 -19.12
N ALA A 152 10.35 -4.55 -18.59
CA ALA A 152 11.02 -5.28 -17.52
C ALA A 152 12.44 -5.76 -17.85
N THR A 153 12.76 -5.89 -19.14
CA THR A 153 14.07 -6.41 -19.57
C THR A 153 15.20 -5.43 -19.24
N SER A 154 14.94 -4.12 -19.32
CA SER A 154 15.94 -3.08 -19.02
C SER A 154 16.02 -2.70 -17.54
N CYS A 155 15.07 -3.16 -16.72
CA CYS A 155 15.00 -2.83 -15.29
C CYS A 155 16.14 -3.45 -14.45
N GLY A 156 16.90 -4.39 -15.03
CA GLY A 156 17.95 -5.13 -14.34
C GLY A 156 17.40 -6.18 -13.37
N GLU A 157 18.26 -6.67 -12.47
CA GLU A 157 17.86 -7.63 -11.43
C GLU A 157 17.03 -6.98 -10.32
N ILE A 158 16.30 -7.80 -9.55
CA ILE A 158 15.66 -7.38 -8.29
C ILE A 158 16.72 -6.67 -7.42
N LEU A 159 16.37 -5.51 -6.88
CA LEU A 159 17.25 -4.65 -6.10
C LEU A 159 17.94 -5.47 -5.00
N PRO A 160 19.28 -5.59 -5.02
CA PRO A 160 20.01 -6.24 -3.95
C PRO A 160 19.90 -5.41 -2.67
N THR A 161 19.47 -6.06 -1.59
CA THR A 161 19.36 -5.44 -0.26
C THR A 161 20.32 -6.15 0.70
N THR A 162 21.04 -5.39 1.52
CA THR A 162 21.90 -5.96 2.57
C THR A 162 21.07 -6.55 3.72
N GLU A 163 19.87 -5.99 3.93
CA GLU A 163 18.90 -6.42 4.93
C GLU A 163 17.55 -6.58 4.24
N GLY A 164 16.86 -7.71 4.48
CA GLY A 164 15.52 -7.95 3.94
C GLY A 164 15.47 -8.34 2.46
N THR A 165 14.39 -7.92 1.80
CA THR A 165 14.11 -8.26 0.40
C THR A 165 13.40 -7.09 -0.30
N ALA A 166 13.74 -6.89 -1.58
CA ALA A 166 13.03 -6.02 -2.50
C ALA A 166 11.83 -6.71 -3.18
N GLN A 167 11.55 -7.97 -2.85
CA GLN A 167 10.30 -8.63 -3.21
C GLN A 167 9.21 -8.22 -2.23
N LEU A 168 8.16 -7.57 -2.74
CA LEU A 168 7.07 -6.98 -1.99
C LEU A 168 5.87 -7.96 -1.88
N GLY A 169 6.14 -9.26 -1.92
CA GLY A 169 5.13 -10.31 -1.76
C GLY A 169 4.44 -10.73 -3.06
N THR A 170 3.63 -11.77 -2.92
CA THR A 170 2.92 -12.44 -4.01
C THR A 170 1.43 -12.50 -3.66
N VAL A 171 0.60 -12.18 -4.64
CA VAL A 171 -0.86 -12.25 -4.55
C VAL A 171 -1.39 -13.07 -5.71
N GLN A 172 -2.62 -13.56 -5.57
CA GLN A 172 -3.33 -14.19 -6.68
C GLN A 172 -4.27 -13.16 -7.30
N ALA A 173 -4.24 -13.00 -8.62
CA ALA A 173 -5.21 -12.18 -9.32
C ALA A 173 -6.60 -12.80 -9.20
N ASP A 174 -7.62 -11.98 -8.97
CA ASP A 174 -8.99 -12.45 -8.86
C ASP A 174 -9.59 -12.83 -10.24
N SER A 175 -10.86 -13.21 -10.23
CA SER A 175 -11.59 -13.63 -11.43
C SER A 175 -11.74 -12.51 -12.48
N ASP A 176 -11.63 -11.25 -12.06
CA ASP A 176 -11.72 -10.07 -12.94
C ASP A 176 -10.34 -9.64 -13.46
N GLY A 177 -9.28 -10.33 -13.07
CA GLY A 177 -7.90 -9.99 -13.43
C GLY A 177 -7.36 -8.80 -12.64
N HIS A 178 -7.90 -8.56 -11.44
CA HIS A 178 -7.44 -7.53 -10.51
C HIS A 178 -6.56 -8.13 -9.42
N ALA A 179 -5.56 -7.37 -8.97
CA ALA A 179 -4.72 -7.71 -7.84
C ALA A 179 -4.36 -6.46 -7.03
N SER A 180 -4.30 -6.61 -5.70
CA SER A 180 -3.90 -5.54 -4.78
C SER A 180 -2.85 -6.01 -3.78
N TRP A 181 -1.86 -5.17 -3.51
CA TRP A 181 -0.82 -5.37 -2.50
C TRP A 181 -0.93 -4.30 -1.44
N LEU A 182 -0.76 -4.72 -0.18
CA LEU A 182 -0.61 -3.82 0.95
C LEU A 182 0.49 -4.37 1.85
N VAL A 183 1.64 -3.72 1.84
CA VAL A 183 2.87 -4.25 2.42
C VAL A 183 3.51 -3.23 3.34
N GLU A 184 3.85 -3.64 4.55
CA GLU A 184 4.74 -2.89 5.43
C GLU A 184 6.14 -3.52 5.36
N ASN A 185 7.12 -2.75 4.89
CA ASN A 185 8.52 -3.17 4.80
C ASN A 185 9.37 -2.32 5.74
N THR A 186 10.11 -2.97 6.64
CA THR A 186 10.96 -2.27 7.63
C THR A 186 12.40 -2.07 7.17
N THR A 187 12.80 -2.76 6.11
CA THR A 187 14.19 -2.82 5.64
C THR A 187 14.48 -1.85 4.50
N LEU A 188 13.47 -1.58 3.65
CA LEU A 188 13.58 -0.64 2.54
C LEU A 188 13.31 0.79 3.02
N LYS A 189 14.04 1.74 2.45
CA LYS A 189 13.83 3.18 2.67
C LYS A 189 13.53 3.87 1.35
N LEU A 190 12.52 4.73 1.32
CA LEU A 190 12.01 5.34 0.10
C LEU A 190 13.09 6.07 -0.70
N TRP A 191 13.96 6.84 -0.05
CA TRP A 191 15.02 7.58 -0.74
C TRP A 191 16.01 6.68 -1.47
N ASN A 192 16.14 5.41 -1.08
CA ASN A 192 16.94 4.42 -1.79
C ASN A 192 16.22 3.83 -3.01
N LEU A 193 14.92 4.09 -3.17
CA LEU A 193 14.06 3.54 -4.24
C LEU A 193 13.79 4.57 -5.34
N ILE A 194 14.07 5.85 -5.11
CA ILE A 194 13.87 6.90 -6.12
C ILE A 194 14.75 6.61 -7.34
N GLY A 195 14.14 6.65 -8.53
CA GLY A 195 14.80 6.34 -9.80
C GLY A 195 14.96 4.85 -10.09
N ARG A 196 14.33 3.98 -9.29
CA ARG A 196 14.21 2.54 -9.53
C ARG A 196 12.83 2.18 -10.07
N SER A 197 12.71 0.95 -10.57
CA SER A 197 11.46 0.43 -11.11
C SER A 197 10.75 -0.52 -10.18
N VAL A 198 9.42 -0.56 -10.28
CA VAL A 198 8.57 -1.60 -9.72
C VAL A 198 8.16 -2.54 -10.86
N VAL A 199 8.34 -3.84 -10.67
CA VAL A 199 8.04 -4.86 -11.68
C VAL A 199 7.08 -5.90 -11.12
N LEU A 200 6.08 -6.25 -11.92
CA LEU A 200 5.19 -7.37 -11.66
C LEU A 200 5.66 -8.61 -12.44
N HIS A 201 5.80 -9.72 -11.74
CA HIS A 201 6.19 -11.02 -12.29
C HIS A 201 5.04 -12.01 -12.18
N ASP A 202 4.65 -12.61 -13.30
CA ASP A 202 3.75 -13.76 -13.32
C ASP A 202 4.54 -15.03 -12.99
N LEU A 203 4.34 -15.55 -11.78
CA LEU A 203 5.00 -16.78 -11.32
C LEU A 203 4.36 -18.04 -11.91
N THR A 204 3.16 -17.94 -12.47
CA THR A 204 2.48 -19.06 -13.14
C THR A 204 3.12 -19.31 -14.50
N THR A 205 3.45 -18.25 -15.24
CA THR A 205 4.05 -18.33 -16.58
C THR A 205 5.56 -18.08 -16.60
N CYS A 206 6.14 -17.68 -15.46
CA CYS A 206 7.54 -17.27 -15.32
C CYS A 206 7.90 -16.10 -16.26
N SER A 207 7.05 -15.08 -16.33
CA SER A 207 7.22 -13.89 -17.16
C SER A 207 7.08 -12.59 -16.36
N SER A 208 7.51 -11.46 -16.92
CA SER A 208 7.26 -10.13 -16.35
C SER A 208 6.11 -9.45 -17.11
N LEU A 209 5.20 -8.81 -16.38
CA LEU A 209 3.95 -8.25 -16.91
C LEU A 209 3.99 -6.73 -17.03
N CYS A 210 4.22 -6.02 -15.93
CA CYS A 210 4.16 -4.56 -15.89
C CYS A 210 5.39 -3.96 -15.23
N THR A 211 5.75 -2.73 -15.64
CA THR A 211 6.85 -1.93 -15.09
C THR A 211 6.49 -0.46 -14.87
N SER A 212 7.21 0.20 -13.96
CA SER A 212 7.14 1.64 -13.70
C SER A 212 8.51 2.27 -13.65
#